data_AF-A0A1B6D3R5-F1
#
_entry.id   AF-A0A1B6D3R5-F1
#
_cell.length_a   1.000
_cell.length_b   1.000
_cell.length_c   1.000
_cell.angle_alpha   90.00
_cell.angle_beta   90.00
_cell.angle_gamma   90.00
#
_symmetry.space_group_name_H-M   'P 1'
#
loop_
_entity.id
_entity.type
_entity.pdbx_description
1 polymer ?
#
loop_
_entity_poly.entity_id
_entity_poly.type
_entity_poly.pdbx_seq_one_letter_code
_entity_poly.pdbx_strand_id
1 'polypeptide(L)'
;ICNNFKMTSIQYHKMPKSSWLVPGGNRDQKHQLFLKKRFPMNSEIKKNLGGPLSEVFFSNLSTATKDRVGCLPKLHGPGKELWVSPSDVLIGKPVVKPLYDNRLNLARTHHWIMEFGGKKLKQISDKHIKDLQDALTQKEKDMVEKSKLLMEDTVKGVQIKMAEKNKEETKKAVNSLTKTFNAKLLETVLYVKQKMEQKFNEQLKETNEIMSQELENALKAKEKYLHKEYLFQLDWEKNICFEHYQNQLKQLQKKYFHLLNKAQQSFEHDLACIKTSMESEYVNNLIELQNKQFLDSHASKKEMELVFENWYMQELDKEIAYKDLKILDLEKNTASITEKTYRQESKIKDLYTQFQKFINFALKEKPGQAEYLLSLEHLLNENWSEISKKSIISKDDLILESQLIAKTIMELIMKNMFYPTDLEENECSSSQKKTNTENIAQEIEIQRIANRALKVLGESKSPSGSLEEFTKKRLNSLQIIFAKYPSISNFFEK
;
A
#
# COMPACT_ATOMS: atom_id res chain seq x y z
N ILE A 1 -83.77 11.72 -29.83
CA ILE A 1 -83.53 12.31 -31.16
C ILE A 1 -84.41 11.58 -32.18
N CYS A 2 -85.16 12.33 -32.98
CA CYS A 2 -85.89 11.97 -34.21
C CYS A 2 -86.50 10.56 -34.39
N ASN A 3 -87.81 10.46 -34.13
CA ASN A 3 -88.89 9.98 -35.01
C ASN A 3 -88.53 9.05 -36.21
N ASN A 4 -89.28 7.94 -36.36
CA ASN A 4 -90.44 7.98 -37.27
C ASN A 4 -91.47 6.84 -37.12
N PHE A 5 -92.68 7.14 -37.61
CA PHE A 5 -93.90 6.31 -37.68
C PHE A 5 -93.77 5.10 -38.66
N LYS A 6 -94.73 4.16 -38.84
CA LYS A 6 -96.19 4.15 -38.59
C LYS A 6 -96.80 2.73 -38.51
N MET A 7 -98.06 2.67 -38.06
CA MET A 7 -99.06 1.59 -38.23
C MET A 7 -98.77 0.19 -37.63
N THR A 8 -99.23 0.00 -36.39
CA THR A 8 -99.99 -1.22 -36.04
C THR A 8 -101.48 -0.94 -36.25
N SER A 9 -102.19 -1.81 -36.96
CA SER A 9 -103.66 -1.77 -37.06
C SER A 9 -104.27 -3.15 -36.83
N ILE A 10 -105.47 -3.15 -36.22
CA ILE A 10 -106.38 -4.30 -36.07
C ILE A 10 -105.79 -5.51 -35.31
N GLN A 11 -106.01 -5.53 -34.00
CA GLN A 11 -106.06 -6.79 -33.25
C GLN A 11 -107.38 -7.51 -33.56
N TYR A 12 -107.35 -8.74 -34.07
CA TYR A 12 -108.42 -9.71 -33.86
C TYR A 12 -107.85 -11.14 -33.74
N HIS A 13 -108.52 -11.95 -32.91
CA HIS A 13 -108.22 -13.36 -32.58
C HIS A 13 -106.88 -13.65 -31.87
N LYS A 14 -106.96 -13.79 -30.53
CA LYS A 14 -105.93 -14.45 -29.71
C LYS A 14 -105.94 -15.97 -29.94
N MET A 15 -105.33 -16.44 -31.04
CA MET A 15 -104.95 -17.85 -31.21
C MET A 15 -103.44 -17.97 -31.45
N PRO A 16 -102.76 -19.00 -30.90
CA PRO A 16 -101.35 -19.22 -31.14
C PRO A 16 -101.10 -19.56 -32.61
N LYS A 17 -100.04 -19.00 -33.22
CA LYS A 17 -99.75 -19.15 -34.67
C LYS A 17 -99.61 -20.61 -35.14
N SER A 18 -99.34 -21.55 -34.22
CA SER A 18 -99.29 -22.99 -34.49
C SER A 18 -100.64 -23.60 -34.86
N SER A 19 -101.78 -23.05 -34.43
CA SER A 19 -103.11 -23.66 -34.67
C SER A 19 -103.65 -23.49 -36.09
N TRP A 20 -102.91 -22.83 -36.99
CA TRP A 20 -103.31 -22.52 -38.37
C TRP A 20 -102.35 -23.09 -39.44
N LEU A 21 -101.37 -23.90 -39.03
CA LEU A 21 -100.35 -24.48 -39.89
C LEU A 21 -100.40 -26.00 -39.80
N VAL A 22 -100.95 -26.64 -40.83
CA VAL A 22 -100.84 -28.09 -41.02
C VAL A 22 -99.37 -28.43 -41.33
N PRO A 23 -98.69 -29.24 -40.49
CA PRO A 23 -97.27 -29.55 -40.69
C PRO A 23 -97.01 -30.16 -42.07
N GLY A 24 -96.03 -29.63 -42.79
CA GLY A 24 -95.66 -30.08 -44.13
C GLY A 24 -96.52 -29.56 -45.28
N GLY A 25 -97.63 -28.85 -45.04
CA GLY A 25 -98.42 -28.22 -46.12
C GLY A 25 -97.67 -27.04 -46.78
N ASN A 26 -98.05 -26.67 -48.02
CA ASN A 26 -97.34 -25.61 -48.79
C ASN A 26 -97.11 -24.31 -48.00
N ARG A 27 -98.05 -23.92 -47.14
CA ARG A 27 -97.98 -22.70 -46.31
C ARG A 27 -96.92 -22.79 -45.19
N ASP A 28 -96.76 -23.96 -44.59
CA ASP A 28 -95.71 -24.26 -43.61
C ASP A 28 -94.34 -24.39 -44.30
N GLN A 29 -94.24 -25.14 -45.40
CA GLN A 29 -93.02 -25.22 -46.22
C GLN A 29 -92.53 -23.82 -46.63
N LYS A 30 -93.43 -22.94 -47.08
CA LYS A 30 -93.13 -21.55 -47.46
C LYS A 30 -92.65 -20.72 -46.26
N HIS A 31 -93.23 -20.89 -45.07
CA HIS A 31 -92.77 -20.22 -43.86
C HIS A 31 -91.37 -20.68 -43.42
N GLN A 32 -91.09 -21.99 -43.47
CA GLN A 32 -89.79 -22.55 -43.10
C GLN A 32 -88.68 -22.15 -44.08
N LEU A 33 -88.98 -22.07 -45.38
CA LEU A 33 -88.04 -21.59 -46.40
C LEU A 33 -87.73 -20.09 -46.24
N PHE A 34 -88.74 -19.28 -45.89
CA PHE A 34 -88.58 -17.86 -45.60
C PHE A 34 -87.71 -17.60 -44.36
N LEU A 35 -87.95 -18.32 -43.26
CA LEU A 35 -87.13 -18.28 -42.05
C LEU A 35 -85.66 -18.67 -42.31
N LYS A 36 -85.40 -19.57 -43.26
CA LYS A 36 -84.05 -20.02 -43.65
C LYS A 36 -83.37 -19.11 -44.69
N LYS A 37 -84.01 -18.03 -45.16
CA LYS A 37 -83.51 -17.11 -46.21
C LYS A 37 -83.00 -17.80 -47.50
N ARG A 38 -83.53 -18.98 -47.86
CA ARG A 38 -82.97 -19.82 -48.93
C ARG A 38 -83.57 -19.62 -50.33
N PHE A 39 -84.50 -18.69 -50.51
CA PHE A 39 -85.03 -18.29 -51.82
C PHE A 39 -85.29 -16.78 -51.86
N PRO A 40 -84.90 -16.07 -52.94
CA PRO A 40 -85.21 -14.66 -53.11
C PRO A 40 -86.70 -14.44 -53.40
N MET A 41 -87.21 -13.28 -53.00
CA MET A 41 -88.60 -12.87 -53.20
C MET A 41 -88.84 -12.36 -54.62
N ASN A 42 -90.08 -12.42 -55.13
CA ASN A 42 -90.42 -11.94 -56.48
C ASN A 42 -89.95 -10.50 -56.79
N SER A 43 -89.99 -9.61 -55.80
CA SER A 43 -89.47 -8.24 -55.87
C SER A 43 -87.95 -8.18 -56.03
N GLU A 44 -87.21 -9.07 -55.36
CA GLU A 44 -85.75 -9.16 -55.42
C GLU A 44 -85.29 -9.76 -56.76
N ILE A 45 -86.01 -10.79 -57.25
CA ILE A 45 -85.76 -11.38 -58.58
C ILE A 45 -85.98 -10.33 -59.68
N LYS A 46 -87.10 -9.60 -59.65
CA LYS A 46 -87.36 -8.51 -60.61
C LYS A 46 -86.35 -7.36 -60.51
N LYS A 47 -85.84 -7.05 -59.30
CA LYS A 47 -84.82 -6.01 -59.09
C LYS A 47 -83.43 -6.43 -59.59
N ASN A 48 -83.06 -7.70 -59.44
CA ASN A 48 -81.70 -8.18 -59.75
C ASN A 48 -81.54 -8.64 -61.20
N LEU A 49 -82.58 -9.16 -61.85
CA LEU A 49 -82.55 -9.57 -63.27
C LEU A 49 -83.07 -8.48 -64.22
N GLY A 50 -83.81 -7.49 -63.73
CA GLY A 50 -84.54 -6.54 -64.56
C GLY A 50 -85.83 -7.14 -65.15
N GLY A 51 -86.74 -6.26 -65.58
CA GLY A 51 -88.11 -6.62 -65.99
C GLY A 51 -88.19 -7.76 -67.02
N PRO A 52 -87.69 -7.59 -68.26
CA PRO A 52 -87.86 -8.57 -69.33
C PRO A 52 -87.23 -9.94 -69.02
N LEU A 53 -86.00 -9.96 -68.50
CA LEU A 53 -85.31 -11.19 -68.12
C LEU A 53 -86.00 -11.91 -66.94
N SER A 54 -86.56 -11.16 -65.98
CA SER A 54 -87.35 -11.77 -64.91
C SER A 54 -88.59 -12.48 -65.44
N GLU A 55 -89.23 -11.98 -66.50
CA GLU A 55 -90.45 -12.57 -67.06
C GLU A 55 -90.16 -13.80 -67.91
N VAL A 56 -89.03 -13.84 -68.62
CA VAL A 56 -88.51 -15.08 -69.25
C VAL A 56 -88.04 -16.10 -68.20
N PHE A 57 -87.50 -15.66 -67.07
CA PHE A 57 -87.20 -16.56 -65.95
C PHE A 57 -88.48 -17.14 -65.34
N PHE A 58 -89.51 -16.32 -65.12
CA PHE A 58 -90.78 -16.79 -64.57
C PHE A 58 -91.59 -17.66 -65.53
N SER A 59 -91.55 -17.41 -66.85
CA SER A 59 -92.29 -18.24 -67.82
C SER A 59 -91.79 -19.69 -67.81
N ASN A 60 -90.47 -19.89 -67.76
CA ASN A 60 -89.79 -21.20 -67.78
C ASN A 60 -89.91 -22.02 -66.48
N LEU A 61 -90.42 -21.47 -65.37
CA LEU A 61 -90.64 -22.24 -64.14
C LEU A 61 -91.85 -23.19 -64.26
N SER A 62 -91.77 -24.37 -63.64
CA SER A 62 -92.93 -25.27 -63.54
C SER A 62 -94.02 -24.67 -62.63
N THR A 63 -95.26 -25.16 -62.78
CA THR A 63 -96.39 -24.73 -61.95
C THR A 63 -96.12 -24.92 -60.45
N ALA A 64 -95.42 -26.00 -60.06
CA ALA A 64 -95.04 -26.28 -58.68
C ALA A 64 -93.98 -25.30 -58.12
N THR A 65 -93.04 -24.79 -58.93
CA THR A 65 -92.12 -23.73 -58.47
C THR A 65 -92.75 -22.34 -58.51
N LYS A 66 -93.68 -22.06 -59.44
CA LYS A 66 -94.44 -20.81 -59.49
C LYS A 66 -95.25 -20.54 -58.21
N ASP A 67 -95.87 -21.56 -57.60
CA ASP A 67 -96.55 -21.42 -56.29
C ASP A 67 -95.54 -21.09 -55.15
N ARG A 68 -94.42 -21.82 -55.10
CA ARG A 68 -93.39 -21.64 -54.07
C ARG A 68 -92.80 -20.22 -54.08
N VAL A 69 -92.41 -19.69 -55.24
CA VAL A 69 -91.91 -18.31 -55.38
C VAL A 69 -93.04 -17.27 -55.23
N GLY A 70 -94.29 -17.64 -55.50
CA GLY A 70 -95.47 -16.78 -55.31
C GLY A 70 -95.85 -15.97 -56.55
N CYS A 71 -95.69 -16.57 -57.74
CA CYS A 71 -95.98 -15.95 -59.04
C CYS A 71 -97.44 -16.17 -59.51
N LEU A 72 -98.26 -16.89 -58.74
CA LEU A 72 -99.68 -17.13 -59.07
C LEU A 72 -100.52 -15.86 -58.81
N PRO A 73 -101.48 -15.53 -59.70
CA PRO A 73 -102.37 -14.39 -59.50
C PRO A 73 -103.28 -14.61 -58.28
N LYS A 74 -103.67 -13.51 -57.62
CA LYS A 74 -104.60 -13.56 -56.49
C LYS A 74 -105.98 -14.01 -56.98
N LEU A 75 -106.50 -15.09 -56.38
CA LEU A 75 -107.87 -15.55 -56.60
C LEU A 75 -108.85 -14.41 -56.33
N HIS A 76 -109.70 -14.12 -57.30
CA HIS A 76 -110.83 -13.21 -57.12
C HIS A 76 -111.97 -13.97 -56.44
N GLY A 77 -112.69 -13.31 -55.53
CA GLY A 77 -113.91 -13.86 -54.96
C GLY A 77 -115.03 -13.96 -56.01
N PRO A 78 -116.03 -14.84 -55.81
CA PRO A 78 -117.16 -14.96 -56.73
C PRO A 78 -117.92 -13.63 -56.85
N GLY A 79 -118.41 -13.35 -58.05
CA GLY A 79 -119.16 -12.14 -58.38
C GLY A 79 -120.57 -12.10 -57.79
N LYS A 80 -121.30 -11.03 -58.11
CA LYS A 80 -122.74 -10.91 -57.84
C LYS A 80 -123.54 -11.87 -58.74
N GLU A 81 -124.82 -12.03 -58.39
CA GLU A 81 -125.85 -12.79 -59.12
C GLU A 81 -125.73 -14.32 -59.03
N LEU A 82 -126.45 -14.92 -58.05
CA LEU A 82 -126.69 -16.36 -58.01
C LEU A 82 -127.98 -16.75 -57.27
N TRP A 83 -129.11 -16.09 -57.56
CA TRP A 83 -130.43 -16.59 -57.11
C TRP A 83 -131.55 -16.22 -58.10
N VAL A 84 -132.33 -17.23 -58.50
CA VAL A 84 -133.55 -17.12 -59.33
C VAL A 84 -134.58 -18.11 -58.76
N SER A 85 -135.84 -17.70 -58.65
CA SER A 85 -136.90 -18.48 -57.98
C SER A 85 -137.63 -19.42 -58.95
N PRO A 86 -137.97 -20.66 -58.56
CA PRO A 86 -138.65 -21.62 -59.44
C PRO A 86 -140.19 -21.51 -59.36
N SER A 87 -140.82 -20.87 -60.35
CA SER A 87 -142.29 -20.82 -60.48
C SER A 87 -142.84 -21.12 -61.88
N ASP A 88 -142.17 -20.72 -62.97
CA ASP A 88 -142.81 -20.53 -64.28
C ASP A 88 -142.39 -21.51 -65.40
N VAL A 89 -142.54 -22.83 -65.19
CA VAL A 89 -142.15 -23.84 -66.21
C VAL A 89 -143.20 -24.97 -66.40
N LEU A 90 -144.49 -24.64 -66.59
CA LEU A 90 -145.54 -25.61 -66.95
C LEU A 90 -146.66 -25.07 -67.88
N ILE A 91 -146.31 -24.61 -69.09
CA ILE A 91 -147.28 -24.40 -70.21
C ILE A 91 -146.61 -24.88 -71.52
N GLY A 92 -147.23 -25.80 -72.29
CA GLY A 92 -146.54 -26.47 -73.42
C GLY A 92 -147.41 -27.20 -74.48
N LYS A 93 -147.87 -28.44 -74.20
CA LYS A 93 -148.69 -29.31 -75.12
C LYS A 93 -147.92 -29.81 -76.38
N PRO A 94 -148.47 -30.66 -77.31
CA PRO A 94 -149.69 -31.51 -77.29
C PRO A 94 -149.52 -32.97 -77.89
N VAL A 95 -150.66 -33.71 -78.06
CA VAL A 95 -150.96 -34.69 -79.17
C VAL A 95 -150.26 -36.08 -79.16
N VAL A 96 -150.82 -37.26 -79.53
CA VAL A 96 -152.19 -37.87 -79.77
C VAL A 96 -151.96 -39.43 -79.86
N LYS A 97 -152.81 -40.47 -80.10
CA LYS A 97 -154.13 -40.82 -80.73
C LYS A 97 -154.75 -42.10 -80.03
N PRO A 98 -155.95 -42.62 -80.39
CA PRO A 98 -156.73 -43.57 -79.58
C PRO A 98 -157.01 -44.95 -80.23
N LEU A 99 -157.87 -45.77 -79.59
CA LEU A 99 -158.74 -46.77 -80.24
C LEU A 99 -160.06 -46.98 -79.45
N TYR A 100 -161.18 -47.14 -80.18
CA TYR A 100 -162.47 -47.65 -79.67
C TYR A 100 -162.41 -49.21 -79.66
N ASP A 101 -163.34 -50.02 -79.10
CA ASP A 101 -164.79 -49.86 -79.05
C ASP A 101 -165.50 -50.81 -78.03
N ASN A 102 -166.81 -50.59 -77.84
CA ASN A 102 -167.88 -51.52 -77.42
C ASN A 102 -167.51 -52.81 -76.64
N ARG A 103 -167.68 -52.80 -75.31
CA ARG A 103 -167.72 -54.05 -74.51
C ARG A 103 -168.65 -54.14 -73.31
N LEU A 104 -169.53 -53.15 -73.06
CA LEU A 104 -170.42 -53.14 -71.88
C LEU A 104 -171.93 -52.97 -72.17
N ASN A 105 -172.40 -53.40 -73.34
CA ASN A 105 -173.80 -53.81 -73.54
C ASN A 105 -174.08 -55.28 -73.10
N LEU A 106 -173.09 -55.96 -72.49
CA LEU A 106 -173.12 -57.41 -72.24
C LEU A 106 -172.91 -57.84 -70.78
N ALA A 107 -172.79 -56.92 -69.82
CA ALA A 107 -172.59 -57.23 -68.40
C ALA A 107 -173.90 -57.61 -67.67
N ARG A 108 -174.56 -58.69 -68.11
CA ARG A 108 -175.75 -59.28 -67.45
C ARG A 108 -175.66 -60.78 -67.16
N THR A 109 -174.49 -61.41 -67.33
CA THR A 109 -174.31 -62.85 -67.10
C THR A 109 -173.10 -63.18 -66.19
N HIS A 110 -173.30 -64.16 -65.32
CA HIS A 110 -172.49 -64.48 -64.13
C HIS A 110 -171.03 -64.92 -64.41
N HIS A 111 -170.66 -65.19 -65.65
CA HIS A 111 -169.38 -65.80 -66.01
C HIS A 111 -168.16 -64.87 -65.80
N TRP A 112 -168.30 -63.57 -66.07
CA TRP A 112 -167.16 -62.63 -66.14
C TRP A 112 -166.58 -62.19 -64.78
N ILE A 113 -167.26 -62.47 -63.66
CA ILE A 113 -166.77 -62.12 -62.32
C ILE A 113 -165.53 -62.94 -61.95
N MET A 114 -165.47 -64.21 -62.37
CA MET A 114 -164.36 -65.13 -62.07
C MET A 114 -163.03 -64.69 -62.70
N GLU A 115 -163.07 -64.25 -63.97
CA GLU A 115 -161.90 -63.79 -64.73
C GLU A 115 -161.24 -62.55 -64.10
N PHE A 116 -162.05 -61.59 -63.62
CA PHE A 116 -161.54 -60.38 -62.96
C PHE A 116 -160.95 -60.66 -61.57
N GLY A 117 -161.53 -61.59 -60.82
CA GLY A 117 -160.97 -62.04 -59.53
C GLY A 117 -159.56 -62.64 -59.69
N GLY A 118 -159.39 -63.57 -60.65
CA GLY A 118 -158.12 -64.23 -60.90
C GLY A 118 -156.98 -63.29 -61.33
N LYS A 119 -157.29 -62.28 -62.15
CA LYS A 119 -156.29 -61.30 -62.62
C LYS A 119 -155.78 -60.38 -61.51
N LYS A 120 -156.62 -60.00 -60.53
CA LYS A 120 -156.18 -59.16 -59.39
C LYS A 120 -155.31 -59.94 -58.39
N LEU A 121 -155.54 -61.24 -58.22
CA LEU A 121 -154.80 -62.10 -57.29
C LEU A 121 -153.33 -62.27 -57.70
N LYS A 122 -153.03 -62.45 -59.01
CA LYS A 122 -151.64 -62.52 -59.50
C LYS A 122 -150.84 -61.24 -59.22
N GLN A 123 -151.42 -60.06 -59.45
CA GLN A 123 -150.75 -58.78 -59.21
C GLN A 123 -150.36 -58.55 -57.74
N ILE A 124 -151.03 -59.19 -56.78
CA ILE A 124 -150.65 -59.15 -55.36
C ILE A 124 -149.46 -60.08 -55.10
N SER A 125 -149.47 -61.29 -55.67
CA SER A 125 -148.36 -62.25 -55.60
C SER A 125 -147.07 -61.66 -56.19
N ASP A 126 -147.14 -61.07 -57.38
CA ASP A 126 -145.97 -60.56 -58.11
C ASP A 126 -145.30 -59.37 -57.39
N LYS A 127 -146.09 -58.57 -56.64
CA LYS A 127 -145.54 -57.54 -55.74
C LYS A 127 -144.84 -58.16 -54.53
N HIS A 128 -145.50 -59.08 -53.85
CA HIS A 128 -144.97 -59.65 -52.61
C HIS A 128 -143.65 -60.43 -52.82
N ILE A 129 -143.45 -60.99 -54.02
CA ILE A 129 -142.19 -61.62 -54.44
C ILE A 129 -141.08 -60.58 -54.65
N LYS A 130 -141.39 -59.43 -55.27
CA LYS A 130 -140.42 -58.32 -55.44
C LYS A 130 -139.99 -57.72 -54.11
N ASP A 131 -140.93 -57.43 -53.22
CA ASP A 131 -140.65 -56.85 -51.90
C ASP A 131 -139.71 -57.77 -51.07
N LEU A 132 -139.82 -59.09 -51.26
CA LEU A 132 -138.90 -60.10 -50.69
C LEU A 132 -137.50 -60.08 -51.34
N GLN A 133 -137.39 -59.94 -52.67
CA GLN A 133 -136.09 -59.86 -53.36
C GLN A 133 -135.33 -58.56 -53.04
N ASP A 134 -136.03 -57.42 -52.96
CA ASP A 134 -135.42 -56.15 -52.59
C ASP A 134 -134.96 -56.17 -51.12
N ALA A 135 -135.72 -56.79 -50.21
CA ALA A 135 -135.30 -57.00 -48.82
C ALA A 135 -134.06 -57.92 -48.70
N LEU A 136 -133.96 -58.98 -49.51
CA LEU A 136 -132.81 -59.88 -49.53
C LEU A 136 -131.54 -59.19 -50.08
N THR A 137 -131.63 -58.49 -51.21
CA THR A 137 -130.47 -57.81 -51.80
C THR A 137 -129.99 -56.63 -50.95
N GLN A 138 -130.87 -56.00 -50.15
CA GLN A 138 -130.45 -55.03 -49.14
C GLN A 138 -129.71 -55.69 -47.98
N LYS A 139 -130.20 -56.85 -47.49
CA LYS A 139 -129.49 -57.65 -46.47
C LYS A 139 -128.10 -58.11 -46.92
N GLU A 140 -127.92 -58.48 -48.18
CA GLU A 140 -126.60 -58.81 -48.73
C GLU A 140 -125.65 -57.60 -48.70
N LYS A 141 -126.10 -56.41 -49.12
CA LYS A 141 -125.29 -55.19 -49.08
C LYS A 141 -124.86 -54.85 -47.65
N ASP A 142 -125.79 -54.85 -46.70
CA ASP A 142 -125.52 -54.61 -45.28
C ASP A 142 -124.46 -55.58 -44.72
N MET A 143 -124.49 -56.85 -45.16
CA MET A 143 -123.53 -57.89 -44.73
C MET A 143 -122.15 -57.73 -45.39
N VAL A 144 -122.10 -57.39 -46.68
CA VAL A 144 -120.85 -57.09 -47.40
C VAL A 144 -120.18 -55.84 -46.83
N GLU A 145 -120.93 -54.78 -46.52
CA GLU A 145 -120.40 -53.55 -45.95
C GLU A 145 -119.87 -53.75 -44.52
N LYS A 146 -120.59 -54.51 -43.68
CA LYS A 146 -120.09 -54.92 -42.35
C LYS A 146 -118.83 -55.80 -42.43
N SER A 147 -118.79 -56.75 -43.37
CA SER A 147 -117.60 -57.57 -43.62
C SER A 147 -116.41 -56.71 -44.03
N LYS A 148 -116.63 -55.74 -44.93
CA LYS A 148 -115.59 -54.79 -45.37
C LYS A 148 -115.07 -53.92 -44.22
N LEU A 149 -115.96 -53.37 -43.38
CA LEU A 149 -115.56 -52.58 -42.20
C LEU A 149 -114.72 -53.41 -41.22
N LEU A 150 -115.12 -54.65 -40.95
CA LEU A 150 -114.35 -55.57 -40.09
C LEU A 150 -112.98 -55.95 -40.72
N MET A 151 -112.89 -56.11 -42.04
CA MET A 151 -111.60 -56.27 -42.72
C MET A 151 -110.74 -55.00 -42.63
N GLU A 152 -111.30 -53.82 -42.87
CA GLU A 152 -110.55 -52.57 -42.77
C GLU A 152 -110.03 -52.33 -41.35
N ASP A 153 -110.82 -52.61 -40.31
CA ASP A 153 -110.42 -52.39 -38.92
C ASP A 153 -109.45 -53.48 -38.40
N THR A 154 -109.56 -54.73 -38.87
CA THR A 154 -108.53 -55.74 -38.59
C THR A 154 -107.22 -55.43 -39.33
N VAL A 155 -107.27 -54.94 -40.57
CA VAL A 155 -106.08 -54.47 -41.31
C VAL A 155 -105.44 -53.27 -40.60
N LYS A 156 -106.22 -52.25 -40.19
CA LYS A 156 -105.72 -51.12 -39.37
C LYS A 156 -105.10 -51.62 -38.07
N GLY A 157 -105.75 -52.55 -37.37
CA GLY A 157 -105.24 -53.14 -36.12
C GLY A 157 -103.93 -53.90 -36.30
N VAL A 158 -103.76 -54.63 -37.42
CA VAL A 158 -102.50 -55.30 -37.78
C VAL A 158 -101.42 -54.30 -38.19
N GLN A 159 -101.76 -53.25 -38.94
CA GLN A 159 -100.84 -52.18 -39.32
C GLN A 159 -100.35 -51.40 -38.08
N ILE A 160 -101.22 -51.09 -37.13
CA ILE A 160 -100.85 -50.45 -35.85
C ILE A 160 -99.92 -51.36 -35.06
N LYS A 161 -100.25 -52.65 -34.90
CA LYS A 161 -99.38 -53.61 -34.19
C LYS A 161 -98.02 -53.82 -34.88
N MET A 162 -97.96 -53.80 -36.21
CA MET A 162 -96.68 -53.80 -36.94
C MET A 162 -95.92 -52.48 -36.74
N ALA A 163 -96.58 -51.33 -36.78
CA ALA A 163 -95.95 -50.03 -36.55
C ALA A 163 -95.40 -49.92 -35.12
N GLU A 164 -96.12 -50.44 -34.11
CA GLU A 164 -95.69 -50.51 -32.72
C GLU A 164 -94.52 -51.48 -32.54
N LYS A 165 -94.59 -52.68 -33.13
CA LYS A 165 -93.47 -53.63 -33.14
C LYS A 165 -92.23 -53.05 -33.80
N ASN A 166 -92.37 -52.44 -34.99
CA ASN A 166 -91.27 -51.80 -35.70
C ASN A 166 -90.72 -50.59 -34.91
N LYS A 167 -91.57 -49.85 -34.20
CA LYS A 167 -91.17 -48.76 -33.28
C LYS A 167 -90.43 -49.28 -32.06
N GLU A 168 -90.78 -50.45 -31.53
CA GLU A 168 -89.99 -51.12 -30.49
C GLU A 168 -88.67 -51.67 -31.01
N GLU A 169 -88.64 -52.32 -32.18
CA GLU A 169 -87.43 -52.88 -32.76
C GLU A 169 -86.45 -51.78 -33.17
N THR A 170 -86.92 -50.69 -33.79
CA THR A 170 -86.10 -49.49 -34.02
C THR A 170 -85.65 -48.82 -32.73
N LYS A 171 -86.49 -48.75 -31.68
CA LYS A 171 -86.06 -48.24 -30.36
C LYS A 171 -85.03 -49.13 -29.69
N LYS A 172 -85.12 -50.47 -29.83
CA LYS A 172 -84.13 -51.44 -29.36
C LYS A 172 -82.81 -51.30 -30.14
N ALA A 173 -82.88 -51.18 -31.47
CA ALA A 173 -81.73 -50.96 -32.34
C ALA A 173 -81.03 -49.61 -32.08
N VAL A 174 -81.79 -48.52 -31.91
CA VAL A 174 -81.25 -47.21 -31.52
C VAL A 174 -80.60 -47.31 -30.14
N ASN A 175 -81.26 -47.92 -29.15
CA ASN A 175 -80.68 -48.08 -27.81
C ASN A 175 -79.39 -48.93 -27.82
N SER A 176 -79.29 -49.98 -28.65
CA SER A 176 -78.06 -50.75 -28.79
C SER A 176 -76.96 -49.96 -29.51
N LEU A 177 -77.30 -49.21 -30.57
CA LEU A 177 -76.37 -48.35 -31.30
C LEU A 177 -75.85 -47.19 -30.43
N THR A 178 -76.70 -46.58 -29.61
CA THR A 178 -76.30 -45.54 -28.64
C THR A 178 -75.43 -46.15 -27.53
N LYS A 179 -75.70 -47.38 -27.08
CA LYS A 179 -74.81 -48.07 -26.12
C LYS A 179 -73.43 -48.37 -26.70
N THR A 180 -73.34 -48.91 -27.93
CA THR A 180 -72.05 -49.20 -28.56
C THR A 180 -71.29 -47.92 -28.94
N PHE A 181 -72.00 -46.88 -29.41
CA PHE A 181 -71.41 -45.57 -29.65
C PHE A 181 -70.86 -44.95 -28.36
N ASN A 182 -71.64 -44.91 -27.28
CA ASN A 182 -71.19 -44.35 -26.00
C ASN A 182 -70.02 -45.14 -25.40
N ALA A 183 -70.03 -46.48 -25.50
CA ALA A 183 -68.91 -47.31 -25.06
C ALA A 183 -67.63 -46.98 -25.83
N LYS A 184 -67.70 -46.89 -27.17
CA LYS A 184 -66.55 -46.58 -28.04
C LYS A 184 -66.10 -45.12 -27.94
N LEU A 185 -67.00 -44.20 -27.65
CA LEU A 185 -66.67 -42.81 -27.31
C LEU A 185 -65.93 -42.74 -25.97
N LEU A 186 -66.36 -43.48 -24.96
CA LEU A 186 -65.71 -43.51 -23.64
C LEU A 186 -64.33 -44.19 -23.73
N GLU A 187 -64.21 -45.29 -24.47
CA GLU A 187 -62.95 -45.95 -24.82
C GLU A 187 -61.97 -45.00 -25.51
N THR A 188 -62.40 -44.29 -26.56
CA THR A 188 -61.53 -43.35 -27.28
C THR A 188 -61.18 -42.11 -26.45
N VAL A 189 -62.07 -41.60 -25.60
CA VAL A 189 -61.78 -40.52 -24.65
C VAL A 189 -60.76 -40.96 -23.61
N LEU A 190 -60.87 -42.18 -23.06
CA LEU A 190 -59.88 -42.72 -22.12
C LEU A 190 -58.52 -42.93 -22.79
N TYR A 191 -58.47 -43.49 -24.00
CA TYR A 191 -57.24 -43.65 -24.77
C TYR A 191 -56.56 -42.31 -25.06
N VAL A 192 -57.31 -41.31 -25.52
CA VAL A 192 -56.77 -39.96 -25.76
C VAL A 192 -56.29 -39.33 -24.46
N LYS A 193 -57.05 -39.44 -23.35
CA LYS A 193 -56.64 -38.95 -22.05
C LYS A 193 -55.32 -39.59 -21.60
N GLN A 194 -55.23 -40.92 -21.60
CA GLN A 194 -54.03 -41.65 -21.17
C GLN A 194 -52.81 -41.31 -22.03
N LYS A 195 -52.99 -41.14 -23.35
CA LYS A 195 -51.93 -40.73 -24.28
C LYS A 195 -51.47 -39.28 -24.08
N MET A 196 -52.38 -38.39 -23.66
CA MET A 196 -52.04 -37.02 -23.26
C MET A 196 -51.33 -36.98 -21.90
N GLU A 197 -51.76 -37.80 -20.93
CA GLU A 197 -51.08 -37.95 -19.64
C GLU A 197 -49.67 -38.54 -19.80
N GLN A 198 -49.47 -39.51 -20.69
CA GLN A 198 -48.15 -40.02 -21.06
C GLN A 198 -47.26 -38.92 -21.62
N LYS A 199 -47.71 -38.21 -22.68
CA LYS A 199 -46.95 -37.09 -23.27
C LYS A 199 -46.64 -35.96 -22.29
N PHE A 200 -47.59 -35.64 -21.41
CA PHE A 200 -47.39 -34.62 -20.39
C PHE A 200 -46.32 -35.06 -19.39
N ASN A 201 -46.35 -36.31 -18.93
CA ASN A 201 -45.33 -36.86 -18.04
C ASN A 201 -43.95 -37.02 -18.72
N GLU A 202 -43.90 -37.30 -20.02
CA GLU A 202 -42.67 -37.30 -20.82
C GLU A 202 -42.06 -35.89 -20.88
N GLN A 203 -42.85 -34.87 -21.25
CA GLN A 203 -42.42 -33.48 -21.27
C GLN A 203 -42.01 -32.97 -19.88
N LEU A 204 -42.74 -33.34 -18.83
CA LEU A 204 -42.44 -32.92 -17.45
C LEU A 204 -41.09 -33.50 -16.99
N LYS A 205 -40.79 -34.76 -17.33
CA LYS A 205 -39.46 -35.36 -17.12
C LYS A 205 -38.37 -34.62 -17.90
N GLU A 206 -38.57 -34.40 -19.20
CA GLU A 206 -37.62 -33.67 -20.06
C GLU A 206 -37.31 -32.28 -19.48
N THR A 207 -38.33 -31.52 -19.06
CA THR A 207 -38.12 -30.20 -18.43
C THR A 207 -37.43 -30.29 -17.07
N ASN A 208 -37.70 -31.33 -16.27
CA ASN A 208 -37.02 -31.53 -14.98
C ASN A 208 -35.55 -31.93 -15.16
N GLU A 209 -35.25 -32.76 -16.16
CA GLU A 209 -33.88 -33.19 -16.48
C GLU A 209 -33.05 -32.00 -17.00
N ILE A 210 -33.61 -31.17 -17.89
CA ILE A 210 -32.98 -29.92 -18.35
C ILE A 210 -32.77 -28.96 -17.17
N MET A 211 -33.80 -28.70 -16.36
CA MET A 211 -33.70 -27.79 -15.21
C MET A 211 -32.69 -28.28 -14.16
N SER A 212 -32.59 -29.59 -13.94
CA SER A 212 -31.59 -30.20 -13.05
C SER A 212 -30.16 -30.01 -13.60
N GLN A 213 -29.96 -30.20 -14.91
CA GLN A 213 -28.66 -29.95 -15.55
C GLN A 213 -28.28 -28.46 -15.54
N GLU A 214 -29.21 -27.54 -15.79
CA GLU A 214 -28.97 -26.09 -15.68
C GLU A 214 -28.59 -25.71 -14.24
N LEU A 215 -29.31 -26.24 -13.25
CA LEU A 215 -29.02 -25.99 -11.83
C LEU A 215 -27.67 -26.58 -11.40
N GLU A 216 -27.32 -27.80 -11.83
CA GLU A 216 -26.01 -28.40 -11.56
C GLU A 216 -24.87 -27.60 -12.21
N ASN A 217 -25.06 -27.12 -13.44
CA ASN A 217 -24.10 -26.26 -14.13
C ASN A 217 -23.96 -24.88 -13.46
N ALA A 218 -25.07 -24.28 -12.99
CA ALA A 218 -25.05 -23.04 -12.23
C ALA A 218 -24.33 -23.20 -10.88
N LEU A 219 -24.54 -24.31 -10.18
CA LEU A 219 -23.81 -24.66 -8.95
C LEU A 219 -22.31 -24.81 -9.23
N LYS A 220 -21.91 -25.61 -10.23
CA LYS A 220 -20.50 -25.77 -10.64
C LYS A 220 -19.85 -24.44 -11.06
N ALA A 221 -20.61 -23.53 -11.67
CA ALA A 221 -20.13 -22.19 -12.02
C ALA A 221 -19.93 -21.31 -10.78
N LYS A 222 -20.88 -21.31 -9.83
CA LYS A 222 -20.77 -20.53 -8.59
C LYS A 222 -19.70 -21.09 -7.64
N GLU A 223 -19.54 -22.40 -7.57
CA GLU A 223 -18.46 -23.09 -6.86
C GLU A 223 -17.09 -22.64 -7.40
N LYS A 224 -16.87 -22.72 -8.73
CA LYS A 224 -15.64 -22.25 -9.38
C LYS A 224 -15.39 -20.75 -9.17
N TYR A 225 -16.43 -19.94 -9.06
CA TYR A 225 -16.32 -18.52 -8.71
C TYR A 225 -15.85 -18.33 -7.25
N LEU A 226 -16.55 -18.96 -6.30
CA LEU A 226 -16.24 -18.85 -4.87
C LEU A 226 -14.84 -19.41 -4.55
N HIS A 227 -14.42 -20.47 -5.23
CA HIS A 227 -13.07 -21.03 -5.08
C HIS A 227 -11.99 -20.05 -5.58
N LYS A 228 -12.22 -19.34 -6.70
CA LYS A 228 -11.30 -18.28 -7.16
C LYS A 228 -11.27 -17.08 -6.22
N GLU A 229 -12.42 -16.68 -5.70
CA GLU A 229 -12.55 -15.60 -4.72
C GLU A 229 -11.79 -15.93 -3.43
N TYR A 230 -11.92 -17.16 -2.92
CA TYR A 230 -11.18 -17.66 -1.76
C TYR A 230 -9.67 -17.75 -2.00
N LEU A 231 -9.23 -18.28 -3.16
CA LEU A 231 -7.80 -18.31 -3.51
C LEU A 231 -7.20 -16.89 -3.61
N PHE A 232 -7.94 -15.94 -4.17
CA PHE A 232 -7.52 -14.53 -4.21
C PHE A 232 -7.41 -13.93 -2.81
N GLN A 233 -8.35 -14.22 -1.90
CA GLN A 233 -8.28 -13.79 -0.50
C GLN A 233 -7.05 -14.37 0.21
N LEU A 234 -6.76 -15.66 0.03
CA LEU A 234 -5.57 -16.30 0.61
C LEU A 234 -4.25 -15.69 0.10
N ASP A 235 -4.09 -15.47 -1.21
CA ASP A 235 -2.88 -14.84 -1.75
C ASP A 235 -2.78 -13.35 -1.33
N TRP A 236 -3.90 -12.64 -1.17
CA TRP A 236 -3.95 -11.28 -0.65
C TRP A 236 -3.50 -11.20 0.82
N GLU A 237 -4.04 -12.04 1.70
CA GLU A 237 -3.63 -12.13 3.12
C GLU A 237 -2.15 -12.50 3.25
N LYS A 238 -1.70 -13.51 2.49
CA LYS A 238 -0.30 -13.93 2.40
C LYS A 238 0.63 -12.81 1.97
N ASN A 239 0.23 -11.98 0.99
CA ASN A 239 1.00 -10.82 0.56
C ASN A 239 1.06 -9.74 1.66
N ILE A 240 -0.04 -9.45 2.36
CA ILE A 240 -0.05 -8.54 3.52
C ILE A 240 0.90 -9.04 4.62
N CYS A 241 0.85 -10.32 4.97
CA CYS A 241 1.77 -10.93 5.94
C CYS A 241 3.24 -10.83 5.49
N PHE A 242 3.51 -11.00 4.20
CA PHE A 242 4.85 -10.89 3.64
C PHE A 242 5.38 -9.45 3.64
N GLU A 243 4.56 -8.46 3.30
CA GLU A 243 4.93 -7.03 3.42
C GLU A 243 5.18 -6.64 4.87
N HIS A 244 4.33 -7.08 5.80
CA HIS A 244 4.52 -6.84 7.23
C HIS A 244 5.84 -7.46 7.73
N TYR A 245 6.14 -8.70 7.34
CA TYR A 245 7.42 -9.35 7.63
C TYR A 245 8.62 -8.59 7.04
N GLN A 246 8.56 -8.17 5.77
CA GLN A 246 9.60 -7.34 5.17
C GLN A 246 9.82 -6.03 5.94
N ASN A 247 8.74 -5.40 6.41
CA ASN A 247 8.82 -4.12 7.12
C ASN A 247 9.42 -4.31 8.52
N GLN A 248 9.12 -5.40 9.23
CA GLN A 248 9.82 -5.79 10.45
C GLN A 248 11.32 -6.06 10.19
N LEU A 249 11.65 -6.78 9.12
CA LEU A 249 13.04 -7.10 8.75
C LEU A 249 13.83 -5.82 8.41
N LYS A 250 13.25 -4.87 7.67
CA LYS A 250 13.83 -3.54 7.40
C LYS A 250 14.02 -2.73 8.70
N GLN A 251 13.10 -2.81 9.66
CA GLN A 251 13.27 -2.16 10.98
C GLN A 251 14.41 -2.80 11.79
N LEU A 252 14.52 -4.12 11.79
CA LEU A 252 15.62 -4.83 12.46
C LEU A 252 16.97 -4.49 11.82
N GLN A 253 17.07 -4.48 10.49
CA GLN A 253 18.27 -4.04 9.77
C GLN A 253 18.69 -2.61 10.16
N LYS A 254 17.74 -1.66 10.22
CA LYS A 254 18.02 -0.30 10.69
C LYS A 254 18.52 -0.24 12.14
N LYS A 255 17.96 -1.04 13.04
CA LYS A 255 18.42 -1.16 14.43
C LYS A 255 19.83 -1.73 14.52
N TYR A 256 20.11 -2.83 13.80
CA TYR A 256 21.44 -3.44 13.75
C TYR A 256 22.49 -2.51 13.15
N PHE A 257 22.19 -1.80 12.05
CA PHE A 257 23.11 -0.83 11.45
C PHE A 257 23.40 0.34 12.40
N HIS A 258 22.40 0.86 13.11
CA HIS A 258 22.62 1.90 14.11
C HIS A 258 23.48 1.41 15.30
N LEU A 259 23.24 0.19 15.79
CA LEU A 259 24.06 -0.42 16.84
C LEU A 259 25.51 -0.68 16.39
N LEU A 260 25.70 -1.16 15.15
CA LEU A 260 27.01 -1.39 14.56
C LEU A 260 27.80 -0.08 14.45
N ASN A 261 27.19 0.97 13.89
CA ASN A 261 27.83 2.28 13.76
C ASN A 261 28.15 2.90 15.13
N LYS A 262 27.27 2.72 16.13
CA LYS A 262 27.55 3.18 17.50
C LYS A 262 28.71 2.40 18.15
N ALA A 263 28.81 1.09 17.92
CA ALA A 263 29.92 0.28 18.40
C ALA A 263 31.23 0.68 17.71
N GLN A 264 31.22 0.89 16.40
CA GLN A 264 32.36 1.39 15.64
C GLN A 264 32.82 2.77 16.17
N GLN A 265 31.90 3.71 16.38
CA GLN A 265 32.21 5.03 16.95
C GLN A 265 32.77 4.95 18.37
N SER A 266 32.34 3.97 19.18
CA SER A 266 32.97 3.68 20.48
C SER A 266 34.41 3.23 20.27
N PHE A 267 34.65 2.20 19.46
CA PHE A 267 36.01 1.68 19.22
C PHE A 267 36.95 2.73 18.60
N GLU A 268 36.45 3.59 17.71
CA GLU A 268 37.22 4.71 17.15
C GLU A 268 37.59 5.74 18.23
N HIS A 269 36.69 6.03 19.17
CA HIS A 269 36.94 6.90 20.33
C HIS A 269 37.92 6.24 21.33
N ASP A 270 37.69 4.97 21.66
CA ASP A 270 38.52 4.19 22.59
C ASP A 270 39.96 4.07 22.04
N LEU A 271 40.13 3.81 20.74
CA LEU A 271 41.44 3.82 20.06
C LEU A 271 42.10 5.20 20.07
N ALA A 272 41.33 6.28 19.89
CA ALA A 272 41.86 7.64 19.99
C ALA A 272 42.34 7.96 21.42
N CYS A 273 41.58 7.57 22.44
CA CYS A 273 41.96 7.74 23.85
C CYS A 273 43.19 6.91 24.22
N ILE A 274 43.27 5.64 23.80
CA ILE A 274 44.46 4.79 24.00
C ILE A 274 45.68 5.40 23.31
N LYS A 275 45.52 5.90 22.08
CA LYS A 275 46.60 6.61 21.36
C LYS A 275 47.08 7.83 22.14
N THR A 276 46.19 8.71 22.59
CA THR A 276 46.60 9.90 23.36
C THR A 276 47.20 9.55 24.72
N SER A 277 46.80 8.43 25.35
CA SER A 277 47.43 7.92 26.56
C SER A 277 48.88 7.51 26.29
N MET A 278 49.13 6.71 25.26
CA MET A 278 50.49 6.29 24.87
C MET A 278 51.36 7.48 24.45
N GLU A 279 50.81 8.47 23.74
CA GLU A 279 51.52 9.70 23.39
C GLU A 279 51.87 10.51 24.65
N SER A 280 50.99 10.59 25.64
CA SER A 280 51.26 11.26 26.92
C SER A 280 52.25 10.50 27.80
N GLU A 281 52.17 9.17 27.87
CA GLU A 281 53.12 8.32 28.59
C GLU A 281 54.52 8.44 27.98
N TYR A 282 54.63 8.45 26.65
CA TYR A 282 55.89 8.68 25.95
C TYR A 282 56.50 10.05 26.27
N VAL A 283 55.69 11.12 26.28
CA VAL A 283 56.15 12.46 26.68
C VAL A 283 56.59 12.50 28.15
N ASN A 284 55.86 11.86 29.06
CA ASN A 284 56.24 11.77 30.47
C ASN A 284 57.58 11.03 30.64
N ASN A 285 57.76 9.88 29.97
CA ASN A 285 59.01 9.12 29.99
C ASN A 285 60.20 9.95 29.46
N LEU A 286 60.00 10.78 28.43
CA LEU A 286 61.03 11.71 27.95
C LEU A 286 61.36 12.80 28.99
N ILE A 287 60.36 13.34 29.68
CA ILE A 287 60.55 14.34 30.74
C ILE A 287 61.30 13.72 31.94
N GLU A 288 60.99 12.48 32.33
CA GLU A 288 61.70 11.76 33.39
C GLU A 288 63.17 11.50 33.02
N LEU A 289 63.43 11.03 31.78
CA LEU A 289 64.79 10.85 31.26
C LEU A 289 65.58 12.17 31.22
N GLN A 290 64.95 13.26 30.79
CA GLN A 290 65.58 14.58 30.74
C GLN A 290 65.86 15.13 32.15
N ASN A 291 64.92 14.97 33.09
CA ASN A 291 65.09 15.35 34.49
C ASN A 291 66.23 14.55 35.15
N LYS A 292 66.34 13.25 34.86
CA LYS A 292 67.46 12.43 35.32
C LYS A 292 68.79 12.95 34.77
N GLN A 293 68.88 13.21 33.46
CA GLN A 293 70.09 13.77 32.85
C GLN A 293 70.47 15.14 33.46
N PHE A 294 69.49 15.99 33.79
CA PHE A 294 69.76 17.24 34.50
C PHE A 294 70.27 17.03 35.93
N LEU A 295 69.74 16.04 36.67
CA LEU A 295 70.23 15.70 38.02
C LEU A 295 71.65 15.12 37.97
N ASP A 296 71.92 14.18 37.06
CA ASP A 296 73.24 13.58 36.85
C ASP A 296 74.28 14.66 36.45
N SER A 297 73.91 15.56 35.53
CA SER A 297 74.73 16.71 35.11
C SER A 297 74.95 17.72 36.24
N HIS A 298 73.94 18.03 37.05
CA HIS A 298 74.07 18.90 38.21
C HIS A 298 74.95 18.26 39.31
N ALA A 299 74.87 16.94 39.50
CA ALA A 299 75.74 16.22 40.43
C ALA A 299 77.21 16.31 39.99
N SER A 300 77.50 15.98 38.72
CA SER A 300 78.84 16.08 38.14
C SER A 300 79.38 17.52 38.12
N LYS A 301 78.53 18.52 37.85
CA LYS A 301 78.90 19.94 37.99
C LYS A 301 79.32 20.27 39.43
N LYS A 302 78.51 19.87 40.42
CA LYS A 302 78.80 20.12 41.84
C LYS A 302 80.08 19.39 42.30
N GLU A 303 80.33 18.21 41.78
CA GLU A 303 81.58 17.46 42.01
C GLU A 303 82.79 18.19 41.43
N MET A 304 82.72 18.68 40.19
CA MET A 304 83.76 19.52 39.59
C MET A 304 83.97 20.84 40.35
N GLU A 305 82.90 21.48 40.82
CA GLU A 305 82.98 22.68 41.68
C GLU A 305 83.68 22.36 43.01
N LEU A 306 83.34 21.23 43.67
CA LEU A 306 84.02 20.78 44.89
C LEU A 306 85.49 20.43 44.66
N VAL A 307 85.85 19.82 43.52
CA VAL A 307 87.26 19.55 43.17
C VAL A 307 88.02 20.85 42.92
N PHE A 308 87.40 21.83 42.26
CA PHE A 308 88.01 23.14 42.03
C PHE A 308 88.21 23.94 43.33
N GLU A 309 87.19 24.00 44.19
CA GLU A 309 87.25 24.68 45.49
C GLU A 309 88.19 24.00 46.49
N ASN A 310 88.24 22.66 46.54
CA ASN A 310 89.08 21.96 47.51
C ASN A 310 90.52 21.70 47.04
N TRP A 311 90.76 21.47 45.75
CA TRP A 311 92.11 21.18 45.26
C TRP A 311 92.77 22.42 44.68
N TYR A 312 92.23 22.99 43.61
CA TYR A 312 92.85 24.11 42.91
C TYR A 312 92.95 25.37 43.77
N MET A 313 91.86 25.78 44.44
CA MET A 313 91.89 26.99 45.27
C MET A 313 92.77 26.83 46.52
N GLN A 314 92.80 25.65 47.16
CA GLN A 314 93.70 25.41 48.30
C GLN A 314 95.17 25.37 47.88
N GLU A 315 95.52 24.78 46.74
CA GLU A 315 96.91 24.75 46.26
C GLU A 315 97.38 26.14 45.82
N LEU A 316 96.50 26.95 45.21
CA LEU A 316 96.76 28.36 44.94
C LEU A 316 96.94 29.17 46.24
N ASP A 317 96.09 28.98 47.26
CA ASP A 317 96.24 29.64 48.57
C ASP A 317 97.55 29.25 49.28
N LYS A 318 98.04 28.01 49.12
CA LYS A 318 99.38 27.57 49.57
C LYS A 318 100.50 28.25 48.78
N GLU A 319 100.39 28.30 47.45
CA GLU A 319 101.43 28.93 46.61
C GLU A 319 101.52 30.44 46.85
N ILE A 320 100.38 31.11 47.08
CA ILE A 320 100.30 32.50 47.52
C ILE A 320 100.98 32.65 48.89
N ALA A 321 100.60 31.86 49.90
CA ALA A 321 101.20 31.95 51.23
C ALA A 321 102.72 31.68 51.23
N TYR A 322 103.20 30.78 50.36
CA TYR A 322 104.64 30.55 50.16
C TYR A 322 105.34 31.75 49.51
N LYS A 323 104.71 32.41 48.53
CA LYS A 323 105.22 33.64 47.91
C LYS A 323 105.22 34.80 48.92
N ASP A 324 104.19 34.95 49.74
CA ASP A 324 104.11 35.96 50.81
C ASP A 324 105.23 35.77 51.85
N LEU A 325 105.46 34.53 52.31
CA LEU A 325 106.58 34.21 53.20
C LEU A 325 107.95 34.53 52.56
N LYS A 326 108.11 34.22 51.26
CA LYS A 326 109.33 34.56 50.52
C LYS A 326 109.53 36.07 50.37
N ILE A 327 108.45 36.85 50.21
CA ILE A 327 108.51 38.32 50.20
C ILE A 327 108.96 38.83 51.57
N LEU A 328 108.37 38.34 52.67
CA LEU A 328 108.77 38.73 54.04
C LEU A 328 110.24 38.42 54.35
N ASP A 329 110.76 37.26 53.93
CA ASP A 329 112.18 36.94 54.08
C ASP A 329 113.07 37.84 53.20
N LEU A 330 112.62 38.24 51.99
CA LEU A 330 113.34 39.21 51.16
C LEU A 330 113.33 40.62 51.77
N GLU A 331 112.21 41.08 52.33
CA GLU A 331 112.11 42.37 53.05
C GLU A 331 112.98 42.40 54.31
N LYS A 332 113.03 41.29 55.05
CA LYS A 332 113.93 41.13 56.21
C LYS A 332 115.40 41.15 55.79
N ASN A 333 115.73 40.57 54.63
CA ASN A 333 117.08 40.60 54.07
C ASN A 333 117.44 42.01 53.56
N THR A 334 116.55 42.73 52.87
CA THR A 334 116.81 44.11 52.45
C THR A 334 116.94 45.05 53.65
N ALA A 335 116.12 44.89 54.70
CA ALA A 335 116.29 45.61 55.96
C ALA A 335 117.64 45.32 56.65
N SER A 336 118.11 44.07 56.63
CA SER A 336 119.45 43.73 57.14
C SER A 336 120.57 44.33 56.28
N ILE A 337 120.37 44.43 54.97
CA ILE A 337 121.33 45.07 54.04
C ILE A 337 121.36 46.58 54.27
N THR A 338 120.22 47.28 54.33
CA THR A 338 120.19 48.73 54.56
C THR A 338 120.77 49.10 55.93
N GLU A 339 120.55 48.28 56.97
CA GLU A 339 121.21 48.49 58.28
C GLU A 339 122.74 48.30 58.19
N LYS A 340 123.22 47.29 57.45
CA LYS A 340 124.66 47.10 57.22
C LYS A 340 125.27 48.26 56.41
N THR A 341 124.59 48.73 55.38
CA THR A 341 125.01 49.89 54.57
C THR A 341 125.06 51.15 55.44
N TYR A 342 124.03 51.42 56.26
CA TYR A 342 124.02 52.54 57.20
C TYR A 342 125.18 52.48 58.21
N ARG A 343 125.47 51.29 58.76
CA ARG A 343 126.64 51.06 59.63
C ARG A 343 127.98 51.27 58.90
N GLN A 344 128.07 50.95 57.60
CA GLN A 344 129.24 51.22 56.78
C GLN A 344 129.38 52.72 56.47
N GLU A 345 128.31 53.40 56.06
CA GLU A 345 128.28 54.85 55.86
C GLU A 345 128.70 55.62 57.11
N SER A 346 128.24 55.22 58.30
CA SER A 346 128.65 55.85 59.56
C SER A 346 130.16 55.73 59.76
N LYS A 347 130.73 54.52 59.57
CA LYS A 347 132.18 54.31 59.66
C LYS A 347 132.96 55.12 58.62
N ILE A 348 132.44 55.26 57.41
CA ILE A 348 133.05 56.08 56.35
C ILE A 348 133.01 57.56 56.74
N LYS A 349 131.89 58.06 57.28
CA LYS A 349 131.74 59.44 57.80
C LYS A 349 132.70 59.71 58.96
N ASP A 350 132.86 58.76 59.89
CA ASP A 350 133.85 58.85 60.97
C ASP A 350 135.28 58.90 60.41
N LEU A 351 135.61 58.02 59.45
CA LEU A 351 136.94 57.95 58.83
C LEU A 351 137.26 59.26 58.09
N TYR A 352 136.34 59.78 57.27
CA TYR A 352 136.45 61.11 56.65
C TYR A 352 136.63 62.22 57.70
N THR A 353 135.91 62.17 58.81
CA THR A 353 136.01 63.17 59.89
C THR A 353 137.39 63.13 60.56
N GLN A 354 137.98 61.95 60.77
CA GLN A 354 139.34 61.83 61.29
C GLN A 354 140.39 62.23 60.24
N PHE A 355 140.18 61.90 58.97
CA PHE A 355 141.07 62.30 57.87
C PHE A 355 141.06 63.82 57.67
N GLN A 356 139.90 64.46 57.79
CA GLN A 356 139.76 65.92 57.75
C GLN A 356 140.43 66.59 58.96
N LYS A 357 140.35 66.00 60.16
CA LYS A 357 141.14 66.47 61.33
C LYS A 357 142.64 66.32 61.10
N PHE A 358 143.09 65.21 60.49
CA PHE A 358 144.50 65.00 60.15
C PHE A 358 145.02 66.01 59.12
N ILE A 359 144.26 66.27 58.05
CA ILE A 359 144.57 67.32 57.07
C ILE A 359 144.62 68.70 57.75
N ASN A 360 143.61 69.04 58.56
CA ASN A 360 143.58 70.30 59.32
C ASN A 360 144.72 70.44 60.34
N PHE A 361 145.28 69.33 60.82
CA PHE A 361 146.46 69.31 61.70
C PHE A 361 147.75 69.52 60.89
N ALA A 362 147.96 68.74 59.82
CA ALA A 362 149.14 68.84 58.95
C ALA A 362 149.28 70.24 58.32
N LEU A 363 148.18 70.81 57.84
CA LEU A 363 148.13 72.18 57.29
C LEU A 363 148.39 73.27 58.35
N LYS A 364 148.18 72.98 59.64
CA LYS A 364 148.47 73.91 60.75
C LYS A 364 149.92 73.84 61.23
N GLU A 365 150.52 72.64 61.31
CA GLU A 365 151.91 72.52 61.78
C GLU A 365 152.92 73.05 60.76
N LYS A 366 152.75 72.75 59.46
CA LYS A 366 153.67 73.17 58.39
C LYS A 366 152.92 73.50 57.10
N PRO A 367 152.45 74.74 56.89
CA PRO A 367 151.66 75.10 55.71
C PRO A 367 152.41 74.89 54.38
N GLY A 368 153.75 74.86 54.38
CA GLY A 368 154.57 74.58 53.21
C GLY A 368 154.61 73.10 52.75
N GLN A 369 153.93 72.16 53.44
CA GLN A 369 153.88 70.75 53.02
C GLN A 369 152.57 70.35 52.32
N ALA A 370 151.69 71.31 52.03
CA ALA A 370 150.40 71.07 51.36
C ALA A 370 150.53 70.45 49.96
N GLU A 371 151.64 70.71 49.25
CA GLU A 371 151.93 70.13 47.92
C GLU A 371 151.94 68.59 47.92
N TYR A 372 152.28 67.96 49.05
CA TYR A 372 152.31 66.50 49.18
C TYR A 372 150.91 65.86 49.33
N LEU A 373 149.87 66.66 49.62
CA LEU A 373 148.48 66.17 49.60
C LEU A 373 147.90 66.21 48.18
N LEU A 374 148.31 67.18 47.35
CA LEU A 374 147.91 67.28 45.95
C LEU A 374 148.49 66.13 45.09
N SER A 375 149.70 65.67 45.37
CA SER A 375 150.25 64.46 44.70
C SER A 375 149.50 63.17 45.10
N LEU A 376 148.92 63.13 46.30
CA LEU A 376 148.12 62.02 46.80
C LEU A 376 146.72 61.96 46.16
N GLU A 377 146.12 63.12 45.87
CA GLU A 377 144.87 63.23 45.09
C GLU A 377 145.04 62.67 43.67
N HIS A 378 146.15 62.98 43.01
CA HIS A 378 146.42 62.50 41.65
C HIS A 378 146.51 60.96 41.59
N LEU A 379 147.15 60.33 42.58
CA LEU A 379 147.24 58.87 42.72
C LEU A 379 145.89 58.20 43.03
N LEU A 380 145.00 58.88 43.77
CA LEU A 380 143.66 58.36 44.06
C LEU A 380 142.74 58.41 42.82
N ASN A 381 142.84 59.46 42.01
CA ASN A 381 142.07 59.58 40.77
C ASN A 381 142.43 58.51 39.74
N GLU A 382 143.72 58.17 39.60
CA GLU A 382 144.16 57.07 38.72
C GLU A 382 143.56 55.72 39.14
N ASN A 383 143.63 55.39 40.43
CA ASN A 383 143.08 54.13 40.97
C ASN A 383 141.54 54.03 40.80
N TRP A 384 140.79 55.13 41.00
CA TRP A 384 139.34 55.14 40.74
C TRP A 384 139.00 54.90 39.26
N SER A 385 139.86 55.35 38.35
CA SER A 385 139.69 55.15 36.90
C SER A 385 139.90 53.70 36.43
N GLU A 386 140.51 52.84 37.26
CA GLU A 386 140.57 51.39 37.04
C GLU A 386 139.37 50.65 37.63
N ILE A 387 138.96 51.02 38.85
CA ILE A 387 137.88 50.34 39.58
C ILE A 387 136.55 50.48 38.84
N SER A 388 136.24 51.69 38.34
CA SER A 388 135.03 51.97 37.56
C SER A 388 134.93 51.20 36.24
N LYS A 389 136.04 50.67 35.69
CA LYS A 389 136.05 49.83 34.48
C LYS A 389 135.80 48.34 34.77
N LYS A 390 135.82 47.91 36.03
CA LYS A 390 135.68 46.50 36.45
C LYS A 390 134.28 46.15 37.00
N SER A 391 133.36 47.11 37.11
CA SER A 391 132.01 46.90 37.68
C SER A 391 130.86 46.95 36.65
N ILE A 392 131.15 46.81 35.35
CA ILE A 392 130.10 46.59 34.34
C ILE A 392 129.69 45.11 34.40
N ILE A 393 128.72 44.80 35.25
CA ILE A 393 127.97 43.54 35.18
C ILE A 393 127.27 43.53 33.81
N SER A 394 127.39 42.44 33.04
CA SER A 394 126.87 42.43 31.67
C SER A 394 125.36 42.52 31.67
N LYS A 395 124.81 43.27 30.70
CA LYS A 395 123.37 43.22 30.41
C LYS A 395 122.95 41.85 29.88
N ASP A 396 123.88 41.09 29.30
CA ASP A 396 123.62 39.80 28.68
C ASP A 396 123.31 38.72 29.73
N ASP A 397 123.91 38.81 30.93
CA ASP A 397 123.65 37.88 32.04
C ASP A 397 122.19 38.00 32.54
N LEU A 398 121.68 39.24 32.65
CA LEU A 398 120.28 39.50 33.03
C LEU A 398 119.29 39.02 31.94
N ILE A 399 119.69 39.09 30.67
CA ILE A 399 118.89 38.56 29.55
C ILE A 399 118.88 37.03 29.60
N LEU A 400 120.01 36.39 29.92
CA LEU A 400 120.10 34.94 30.04
C LEU A 400 119.26 34.41 31.22
N GLU A 401 119.32 35.05 32.38
CA GLU A 401 118.54 34.66 33.56
C GLU A 401 117.02 34.83 33.34
N SER A 402 116.59 35.94 32.73
CA SER A 402 115.17 36.16 32.40
C SER A 402 114.64 35.19 31.33
N GLN A 403 115.47 34.80 30.33
CA GLN A 403 115.13 33.74 29.39
C GLN A 403 115.03 32.36 30.06
N LEU A 404 115.93 32.06 31.02
CA LEU A 404 115.89 30.80 31.76
C LEU A 404 114.60 30.67 32.58
N ILE A 405 114.22 31.73 33.31
CA ILE A 405 112.97 31.80 34.07
C ILE A 405 111.74 31.61 33.17
N ALA A 406 111.69 32.29 32.02
CA ALA A 406 110.60 32.15 31.05
C ALA A 406 110.48 30.70 30.52
N LYS A 407 111.60 30.03 30.28
CA LYS A 407 111.62 28.62 29.87
C LYS A 407 111.09 27.69 30.97
N THR A 408 111.54 27.85 32.22
CA THR A 408 111.07 27.01 33.35
C THR A 408 109.57 27.15 33.58
N ILE A 409 109.02 28.37 33.41
CA ILE A 409 107.57 28.61 33.51
C ILE A 409 106.79 27.86 32.41
N MET A 410 107.26 27.88 31.16
CA MET A 410 106.60 27.13 30.08
C MET A 410 106.71 25.61 30.25
N GLU A 411 107.83 25.09 30.75
CA GLU A 411 107.98 23.66 31.04
C GLU A 411 107.01 23.21 32.16
N LEU A 412 106.81 24.03 33.21
CA LEU A 412 105.80 23.78 34.25
C LEU A 412 104.36 23.77 33.69
N ILE A 413 104.00 24.77 32.88
CA ILE A 413 102.66 24.86 32.26
C ILE A 413 102.39 23.65 31.37
N MET A 414 103.33 23.26 30.50
CA MET A 414 103.13 22.10 29.63
C MET A 414 103.07 20.78 30.40
N LYS A 415 103.82 20.63 31.50
CA LYS A 415 103.78 19.42 32.33
C LYS A 415 102.42 19.25 33.02
N ASN A 416 101.81 20.34 33.49
CA ASN A 416 100.52 20.30 34.18
C ASN A 416 99.31 20.16 33.24
N MET A 417 99.40 20.54 31.96
CA MET A 417 98.26 20.44 31.03
C MET A 417 98.11 19.08 30.30
N PHE A 418 99.13 18.21 30.30
CA PHE A 418 99.15 17.01 29.44
C PHE A 418 99.32 15.66 30.17
N TYR A 419 99.54 15.66 31.49
CA TYR A 419 99.61 14.44 32.29
C TYR A 419 98.87 14.59 33.63
N PRO A 420 97.57 14.25 33.71
CA PRO A 420 96.98 13.91 35.00
C PRO A 420 97.76 12.72 35.55
N THR A 421 98.55 12.96 36.59
CA THR A 421 99.42 11.93 37.18
C THR A 421 98.69 11.36 38.38
N ASP A 422 98.05 10.20 38.19
CA ASP A 422 97.49 9.42 39.29
C ASP A 422 98.63 9.13 40.28
N LEU A 423 98.51 9.66 41.50
CA LEU A 423 99.49 9.48 42.56
C LEU A 423 98.82 8.89 43.80
N GLU A 424 99.20 7.64 44.07
CA GLU A 424 98.73 6.86 45.20
C GLU A 424 99.09 7.50 46.54
N GLU A 425 98.22 7.35 47.52
CA GLU A 425 98.46 7.83 48.89
C GLU A 425 99.69 7.13 49.49
N ASN A 426 100.70 7.92 49.88
CA ASN A 426 101.82 7.44 50.68
C ASN A 426 101.99 8.32 51.92
N GLU A 427 101.55 7.79 53.06
CA GLU A 427 101.78 8.41 54.37
C GLU A 427 103.27 8.48 54.67
N CYS A 428 103.81 9.66 54.96
CA CYS A 428 105.13 9.76 55.59
C CYS A 428 105.17 10.89 56.62
N SER A 429 105.53 10.51 57.85
CA SER A 429 105.47 11.37 59.02
C SER A 429 106.66 12.34 59.12
N SER A 430 106.39 13.60 59.40
CA SER A 430 107.39 14.53 59.96
C SER A 430 106.75 15.47 60.99
N SER A 431 106.79 15.03 62.26
CA SER A 431 106.44 15.87 63.40
C SER A 431 107.61 16.78 63.81
N GLN A 432 107.41 17.64 64.82
CA GLN A 432 108.42 18.54 65.41
C GLN A 432 108.85 19.79 64.60
N LYS A 433 107.89 20.65 64.21
CA LYS A 433 108.15 22.11 64.00
C LYS A 433 106.94 23.06 64.21
N LYS A 434 105.85 22.57 64.81
CA LYS A 434 104.51 23.22 64.79
C LYS A 434 104.35 24.50 65.62
N THR A 435 105.00 24.61 66.78
CA THR A 435 104.63 25.60 67.82
C THR A 435 104.91 27.07 67.49
N ASN A 436 105.60 27.38 66.38
CA ASN A 436 105.85 28.76 65.94
C ASN A 436 105.17 29.11 64.60
N THR A 437 104.83 28.11 63.78
CA THR A 437 104.07 28.32 62.53
C THR A 437 102.57 28.43 62.79
N GLU A 438 102.04 27.73 63.79
CA GLU A 438 100.61 27.77 64.12
C GLU A 438 100.17 29.15 64.65
N ASN A 439 101.02 29.86 65.41
CA ASN A 439 100.74 31.24 65.83
C ASN A 439 100.72 32.22 64.64
N ILE A 440 101.71 32.14 63.75
CA ILE A 440 101.78 33.01 62.55
C ILE A 440 100.60 32.73 61.61
N ALA A 441 100.20 31.46 61.46
CA ALA A 441 99.02 31.09 60.69
C ALA A 441 97.72 31.66 61.29
N GLN A 442 97.55 31.65 62.61
CA GLN A 442 96.40 32.28 63.27
C GLN A 442 96.38 33.80 63.08
N GLU A 443 97.53 34.48 63.19
CA GLU A 443 97.62 35.93 63.00
C GLU A 443 97.32 36.35 61.54
N ILE A 444 97.79 35.56 60.56
CA ILE A 444 97.44 35.70 59.15
C ILE A 444 95.94 35.45 58.91
N GLU A 445 95.35 34.42 59.52
CA GLU A 445 93.92 34.13 59.33
C GLU A 445 93.02 35.22 59.94
N ILE A 446 93.40 35.81 61.08
CA ILE A 446 92.73 36.97 61.67
C ILE A 446 92.78 38.18 60.71
N GLN A 447 93.93 38.46 60.09
CA GLN A 447 94.04 39.52 59.08
C GLN A 447 93.23 39.22 57.81
N ARG A 448 93.19 37.95 57.36
CA ARG A 448 92.35 37.50 56.23
C ARG A 448 90.86 37.66 56.52
N ILE A 449 90.40 37.34 57.73
CA ILE A 449 89.01 37.55 58.17
C ILE A 449 88.67 39.04 58.20
N ALA A 450 89.54 39.90 58.76
CA ALA A 450 89.33 41.34 58.78
C ALA A 450 89.23 41.95 57.36
N ASN A 451 90.11 41.54 56.45
CA ASN A 451 90.10 42.01 55.06
C ASN A 451 88.90 41.47 54.26
N ARG A 452 88.47 40.22 54.49
CA ARG A 452 87.23 39.67 53.92
C ARG A 452 86.00 40.45 54.41
N ALA A 453 85.92 40.79 55.69
CA ALA A 453 84.82 41.59 56.25
C ALA A 453 84.78 43.01 55.66
N LEU A 454 85.93 43.68 55.52
CA LEU A 454 86.02 44.98 54.84
C LEU A 454 85.61 44.91 53.37
N LYS A 455 85.96 43.83 52.66
CA LYS A 455 85.58 43.63 51.25
C LYS A 455 84.06 43.42 51.09
N VAL A 456 83.43 42.61 51.93
CA VAL A 456 81.96 42.41 51.92
C VAL A 456 81.23 43.72 52.25
N LEU A 457 81.75 44.53 53.19
CA LEU A 457 81.20 45.87 53.46
C LEU A 457 81.36 46.83 52.26
N GLY A 458 82.46 46.73 51.51
CA GLY A 458 82.68 47.51 50.29
C GLY A 458 81.78 47.09 49.12
N GLU A 459 81.63 45.78 48.89
CA GLU A 459 80.85 45.21 47.78
C GLU A 459 79.32 45.39 47.95
N SER A 460 78.86 45.73 49.16
CA SER A 460 77.46 46.10 49.45
C SER A 460 76.95 47.38 48.75
N LYS A 461 77.80 48.08 47.97
CA LYS A 461 77.49 49.39 47.35
C LYS A 461 77.76 49.44 45.83
N SER A 462 77.17 48.51 45.09
CA SER A 462 77.07 48.56 43.61
C SER A 462 75.71 47.98 43.18
N PRO A 463 75.04 48.48 42.11
CA PRO A 463 73.60 48.26 41.94
C PRO A 463 73.25 46.90 41.33
N SER A 464 72.78 45.98 42.17
CA SER A 464 71.97 44.85 41.72
C SER A 464 70.57 45.33 41.29
N GLY A 465 70.18 45.03 40.05
CA GLY A 465 68.78 45.21 39.63
C GLY A 465 67.87 44.35 40.52
N SER A 466 66.76 44.91 41.01
CA SER A 466 65.96 44.25 42.04
C SER A 466 65.32 42.95 41.53
N LEU A 467 65.04 42.04 42.47
CA LEU A 467 64.32 40.78 42.19
C LEU A 467 62.99 41.02 41.46
N GLU A 468 62.37 42.19 41.67
CA GLU A 468 61.15 42.65 41.02
C GLU A 468 61.32 42.91 39.52
N GLU A 469 62.49 43.39 39.06
CA GLU A 469 62.73 43.51 37.62
C GLU A 469 62.78 42.14 36.94
N PHE A 470 63.38 41.15 37.61
CA PHE A 470 63.50 39.80 37.08
C PHE A 470 62.13 39.10 37.03
N THR A 471 61.32 39.20 38.10
CA THR A 471 59.97 38.65 38.10
C THR A 471 59.07 39.37 37.08
N LYS A 472 59.17 40.70 36.94
CA LYS A 472 58.42 41.49 35.95
C LYS A 472 58.79 41.15 34.51
N LYS A 473 60.09 40.95 34.21
CA LYS A 473 60.55 40.46 32.89
C LYS A 473 60.00 39.06 32.62
N ARG A 474 60.09 38.12 33.59
CA ARG A 474 59.52 36.76 33.48
C ARG A 474 58.00 36.76 33.26
N LEU A 475 57.25 37.64 33.93
CA LEU A 475 55.80 37.77 33.78
C LEU A 475 55.40 38.25 32.37
N ASN A 476 56.09 39.27 31.84
CA ASN A 476 55.89 39.73 30.46
C ASN A 476 56.22 38.62 29.44
N SER A 477 57.29 37.86 29.64
CA SER A 477 57.64 36.72 28.77
C SER A 477 56.53 35.66 28.73
N LEU A 478 55.94 35.34 29.88
CA LEU A 478 54.83 34.38 29.97
C LEU A 478 53.54 34.92 29.32
N GLN A 479 53.19 36.20 29.51
CA GLN A 479 52.04 36.80 28.83
C GLN A 479 52.16 36.76 27.31
N ILE A 480 53.35 37.00 26.75
CA ILE A 480 53.60 36.92 25.30
C ILE A 480 53.43 35.48 24.79
N ILE A 481 53.80 34.46 25.58
CA ILE A 481 53.62 33.05 25.24
C ILE A 481 52.13 32.67 25.27
N PHE A 482 51.39 33.01 26.33
CA PHE A 482 49.96 32.70 26.43
C PHE A 482 49.12 33.41 25.36
N ALA A 483 49.43 34.67 25.04
CA ALA A 483 48.78 35.41 23.95
C ALA A 483 49.03 34.79 22.56
N LYS A 484 50.11 34.02 22.40
CA LYS A 484 50.48 33.34 21.14
C LYS A 484 49.91 31.92 21.03
N TYR A 485 49.54 31.29 22.15
CA TYR A 485 49.01 29.92 22.21
C TYR A 485 47.78 29.82 23.15
N PRO A 486 46.59 30.29 22.72
CA PRO A 486 45.39 30.34 23.57
C PRO A 486 44.95 28.99 24.14
N SER A 487 45.26 27.89 23.45
CA SER A 487 44.97 26.52 23.89
C SER A 487 45.63 26.13 25.22
N ILE A 488 46.70 26.81 25.63
CA ILE A 488 47.39 26.57 26.91
C ILE A 488 46.65 27.27 28.07
N SER A 489 45.89 28.34 27.79
CA SER A 489 45.13 29.08 28.81
C SER A 489 44.10 28.19 29.52
N ASN A 490 43.41 27.34 28.75
CA ASN A 490 42.37 26.44 29.26
C ASN A 490 42.91 25.29 30.13
N PHE A 491 44.23 25.19 30.33
CA PHE A 491 44.87 24.20 31.19
C PHE A 491 45.13 24.72 32.62
N PHE A 492 44.95 26.02 32.88
CA PHE A 492 45.18 26.66 34.18
C PHE A 492 43.90 27.28 34.81
N GLU A 493 42.73 27.09 34.21
CA GLU A 493 41.41 27.38 34.81
C GLU A 493 40.72 26.10 35.35
N LYS A 494 41.52 25.12 35.76
CA LYS A 494 41.16 23.92 36.53
C LYS A 494 42.17 23.68 37.64
#